data_AF-A0A536I5C6-F1
#
_entry.id   AF-A0A536I5C6-F1
#
_cell.length_a   1.000
_cell.length_b   1.000
_cell.length_c   1.000
_cell.angle_alpha   90.00
_cell.angle_beta   90.00
_cell.angle_gamma   90.00
#
_symmetry.space_group_name_H-M   'P 1'
#
loop_
_entity.id
_entity.type
_entity.pdbx_description
1 polymer ?
#
loop_
_entity_poly.entity_id
_entity_poly.type
_entity_poly.pdbx_seq_one_letter_code
_entity_poly.pdbx_strand_id
1 'polypeptide(L)'
;MKAKELSLAALHPGSIWAGEGRSGRMPPLAGATGWLNSPPLTPDDLQGKVVLIDFWTYTCINWLRTLPYVRAWAEKYKDRGLVMIGVHTPEFPFEKNVDNVRRAARDMRVEYPIALDSDYRIWEAFENHYWPALYFVDAHGMIRHHQFGEGDYEESERVIQRLLAEAGVDGVDQALVLVEGQGAEAAADWSSLQSAENYLGYERTENFASPGGAAPEEPRVYAVPERLPLNHWALAGDWTLQPGAVHLNQTNGGRIAYRFHARDLHLVMGPARAGTSVPFRVLIDGRPPDAAQGVDVDEQGQGAMSEPRMYQLIRQRKAITDRRFEIEFLDSGVEAFVFTFG
;
A
#
# COMPACT_ATOMS: atom_id res chain seq x y z
N MET A 1 4.77 24.26 -7.69
CA MET A 1 3.41 24.56 -7.18
C MET A 1 3.19 23.61 -6.03
N LYS A 2 3.09 24.12 -4.80
CA LYS A 2 3.28 23.35 -3.56
C LYS A 2 2.17 22.30 -3.39
N ALA A 3 2.54 21.02 -3.37
CA ALA A 3 1.73 20.00 -2.70
C ALA A 3 1.59 20.46 -1.24
N LYS A 4 0.36 20.77 -0.83
CA LYS A 4 0.09 21.06 0.58
C LYS A 4 0.39 19.79 1.37
N GLU A 5 1.15 19.98 2.45
CA GLU A 5 1.45 19.01 3.48
C GLU A 5 0.22 18.16 3.83
N LEU A 6 0.23 16.89 3.42
CA LEU A 6 -0.64 15.87 3.96
C LEU A 6 0.24 15.04 4.89
N SER A 7 0.21 15.41 6.18
CA SER A 7 0.61 14.50 7.25
C SER A 7 -0.38 13.32 7.18
N LEU A 8 0.10 12.15 6.77
CA LEU A 8 -0.61 10.90 7.01
C LEU A 8 -0.55 10.67 8.52
N ALA A 9 -1.55 11.18 9.23
CA ALA A 9 -1.73 10.84 10.63
C ALA A 9 -1.89 9.33 10.72
N ALA A 10 -1.01 8.68 11.48
CA ALA A 10 -1.10 7.27 11.84
C ALA A 10 -2.54 6.91 12.21
N LEU A 11 -3.19 6.10 11.37
CA LEU A 11 -4.56 5.66 11.56
C LEU A 11 -4.62 4.78 12.82
N HIS A 12 -5.08 5.37 13.92
CA HIS A 12 -5.50 4.64 15.11
C HIS A 12 -6.79 3.88 14.80
N PRO A 13 -6.91 2.59 15.15
CA PRO A 13 -8.18 1.89 15.09
C PRO A 13 -9.10 2.49 16.17
N GLY A 14 -10.08 3.29 15.75
CA GLY A 14 -11.09 3.87 16.64
C GLY A 14 -11.44 5.35 16.42
N SER A 15 -10.74 6.05 15.52
CA SER A 15 -11.10 7.44 15.18
C SER A 15 -12.10 7.46 14.01
N ILE A 16 -13.38 7.63 14.33
CA ILE A 16 -14.43 7.95 13.35
C ILE A 16 -14.22 9.40 12.91
N TRP A 17 -13.31 9.64 11.96
CA TRP A 17 -13.35 10.87 11.18
C TRP A 17 -14.32 10.63 10.03
N ALA A 18 -15.53 11.15 10.18
CA ALA A 18 -16.40 11.40 9.04
C ALA A 18 -15.76 12.51 8.20
N GLY A 19 -14.74 12.16 7.41
CA GLY A 19 -14.34 13.00 6.30
C GLY A 19 -15.57 13.17 5.42
N GLU A 20 -15.93 14.41 5.09
CA GLU A 20 -16.98 14.71 4.10
C GLU A 20 -16.49 14.20 2.74
N GLY A 21 -16.67 12.90 2.51
CA GLY A 21 -16.50 12.32 1.19
C GLY A 21 -17.50 12.95 0.24
N ARG A 22 -17.09 13.12 -1.01
CA ARG A 22 -17.94 13.70 -2.04
C ARG A 22 -19.27 12.93 -2.12
N SER A 23 -20.38 13.64 -1.97
CA SER A 23 -21.73 13.15 -2.26
C SER A 23 -22.22 13.74 -3.57
N GLY A 24 -23.12 13.02 -4.26
CA GLY A 24 -23.69 13.48 -5.53
C GLY A 24 -23.21 12.68 -6.74
N ARG A 25 -23.25 13.28 -7.93
CA ARG A 25 -22.93 12.57 -9.18
C ARG A 25 -21.45 12.17 -9.21
N MET A 26 -21.19 10.92 -9.58
CA MET A 26 -19.84 10.40 -9.75
C MET A 26 -19.08 11.24 -10.79
N PRO A 27 -17.87 11.74 -10.47
CA PRO A 27 -17.01 12.39 -11.45
C PRO A 27 -16.65 11.46 -12.62
N PRO A 28 -16.40 12.00 -13.83
CA PRO A 28 -15.96 11.18 -14.94
C PRO A 28 -14.53 10.64 -14.73
N LEU A 29 -14.23 9.47 -15.29
CA LEU A 29 -12.91 8.85 -15.27
C LEU A 29 -12.01 9.31 -16.44
N ALA A 30 -12.40 10.37 -17.15
CA ALA A 30 -11.71 10.87 -18.34
C ALA A 30 -10.29 11.41 -18.07
N GLY A 31 -9.92 11.59 -16.80
CA GLY A 31 -8.57 11.97 -16.37
C GLY A 31 -7.55 10.82 -16.38
N ALA A 32 -7.98 9.58 -16.65
CA ALA A 32 -7.08 8.44 -16.72
C ALA A 32 -6.01 8.61 -17.81
N THR A 33 -4.74 8.37 -17.46
CA THR A 33 -3.61 8.37 -18.39
C THR A 33 -3.53 7.09 -19.23
N GLY A 34 -4.27 6.06 -18.83
CA GLY A 34 -4.40 4.79 -19.56
C GLY A 34 -5.34 3.83 -18.83
N TRP A 35 -5.60 2.69 -19.47
CA TRP A 35 -6.45 1.64 -18.91
C TRP A 35 -5.79 0.27 -19.04
N LEU A 36 -6.01 -0.59 -18.05
CA LEU A 36 -5.68 -2.01 -18.09
C LEU A 36 -6.97 -2.82 -17.90
N ASN A 37 -6.96 -4.07 -18.39
CA ASN A 37 -8.06 -5.03 -18.32
C ASN A 37 -9.37 -4.62 -19.03
N SER A 38 -9.46 -3.41 -19.59
CA SER A 38 -10.56 -2.96 -20.45
C SER A 38 -10.16 -1.77 -21.33
N PRO A 39 -10.95 -1.44 -22.36
CA PRO A 39 -10.99 -0.08 -22.91
C PRO A 39 -11.44 0.94 -21.84
N PRO A 40 -11.26 2.26 -22.09
CA PRO A 40 -11.80 3.30 -21.21
C PRO A 40 -13.31 3.18 -21.03
N LEU A 41 -13.77 3.22 -19.77
CA LEU A 41 -15.20 3.21 -19.44
C LEU A 41 -15.75 4.63 -19.35
N THR A 42 -16.88 4.87 -20.02
CA THR A 42 -17.60 6.14 -20.06
C THR A 42 -18.83 6.11 -19.13
N PRO A 43 -19.41 7.28 -18.79
CA PRO A 43 -20.67 7.31 -18.05
C PRO A 43 -21.80 6.50 -18.71
N ASP A 44 -21.85 6.45 -20.04
CA ASP A 44 -22.87 5.70 -20.78
C ASP A 44 -22.67 4.17 -20.63
N ASP A 45 -21.42 3.69 -20.59
CA ASP A 45 -21.09 2.27 -20.36
C ASP A 45 -21.50 1.77 -18.95
N LEU A 46 -21.63 2.71 -18.01
CA LEU A 46 -21.92 2.48 -16.60
C LEU A 46 -23.39 2.76 -16.24
N GLN A 47 -24.18 3.31 -17.17
CA GLN A 47 -25.57 3.63 -16.90
C GLN A 47 -26.39 2.37 -16.55
N GLY A 48 -27.17 2.45 -15.48
CA GLY A 48 -27.98 1.33 -14.99
C GLY A 48 -27.21 0.29 -14.17
N LYS A 49 -25.89 0.45 -13.98
CA LYS A 49 -25.06 -0.47 -13.22
C LYS A 49 -24.69 0.12 -11.86
N VAL A 50 -24.54 -0.75 -10.86
CA VAL A 50 -23.90 -0.37 -9.60
C VAL A 50 -22.39 -0.34 -9.86
N VAL A 51 -21.71 0.72 -9.45
CA VAL A 51 -20.26 0.87 -9.65
C VAL A 51 -19.56 0.98 -8.32
N LEU A 52 -18.46 0.24 -8.15
CA LEU A 52 -17.54 0.39 -7.03
C LEU A 52 -16.22 0.91 -7.55
N ILE A 53 -15.84 2.11 -7.11
CA ILE A 53 -14.54 2.72 -7.39
C ILE A 53 -13.61 2.38 -6.23
N ASP A 54 -12.53 1.67 -6.52
CA ASP A 54 -11.48 1.27 -5.57
C ASP A 54 -10.21 2.07 -5.86
N PHE A 55 -9.90 3.09 -5.05
CA PHE A 55 -8.65 3.83 -5.14
C PHE A 55 -7.53 3.07 -4.45
N TRP A 56 -6.47 2.79 -5.21
CA TRP A 56 -5.42 1.91 -4.77
C TRP A 56 -4.04 2.26 -5.30
N THR A 57 -3.04 1.70 -4.64
CA THR A 57 -1.69 1.55 -5.17
C THR A 57 -1.14 0.19 -4.73
N TYR A 58 -0.32 -0.45 -5.57
CA TYR A 58 0.07 -1.86 -5.36
C TYR A 58 1.09 -2.07 -4.24
N THR A 59 1.69 -1.01 -3.70
CA THR A 59 2.64 -1.12 -2.57
C THR A 59 2.02 -0.82 -1.20
N CYS A 60 0.79 -0.29 -1.16
CA CYS A 60 0.11 0.05 0.08
C CYS A 60 -0.35 -1.22 0.81
N ILE A 61 0.17 -1.46 2.03
CA ILE A 61 -0.21 -2.64 2.81
C ILE A 61 -1.71 -2.63 3.16
N ASN A 62 -2.28 -1.46 3.44
CA ASN A 62 -3.70 -1.32 3.79
C ASN A 62 -4.61 -1.71 2.61
N TRP A 63 -4.20 -1.38 1.37
CA TRP A 63 -4.92 -1.85 0.19
C TRP A 63 -4.69 -3.34 -0.05
N LEU A 64 -3.48 -3.87 0.14
CA LEU A 64 -3.22 -5.32 -0.01
C LEU A 64 -4.09 -6.18 0.94
N ARG A 65 -4.41 -5.69 2.15
CA ARG A 65 -5.35 -6.35 3.07
C ARG A 65 -6.83 -6.18 2.67
N THR A 66 -7.14 -5.13 1.90
CA THR A 66 -8.47 -4.89 1.31
C THR A 66 -8.71 -5.66 0.02
N LEU A 67 -7.65 -5.89 -0.77
CA LEU A 67 -7.65 -6.61 -2.03
C LEU A 67 -8.46 -7.92 -2.03
N PRO A 68 -8.31 -8.85 -1.07
CA PRO A 68 -9.07 -10.10 -1.12
C PRO A 68 -10.59 -9.89 -1.02
N TYR A 69 -11.06 -8.83 -0.35
CA TYR A 69 -12.48 -8.48 -0.29
C TYR A 69 -12.98 -7.93 -1.63
N VAL A 70 -12.27 -6.97 -2.22
CA VAL A 70 -12.68 -6.40 -3.52
C VAL A 70 -12.61 -7.42 -4.64
N ARG A 71 -11.65 -8.37 -4.63
CA ARG A 71 -11.66 -9.53 -5.54
C ARG A 71 -12.89 -10.40 -5.35
N ALA A 72 -13.23 -10.73 -4.09
CA ALA A 72 -14.38 -11.56 -3.79
C ALA A 72 -15.71 -10.89 -4.19
N TRP A 73 -15.87 -9.59 -3.97
CA TRP A 73 -17.04 -8.84 -4.40
C TRP A 73 -17.13 -8.71 -5.93
N ALA A 74 -16.01 -8.40 -6.59
CA ALA A 74 -15.97 -8.35 -8.05
C ALA A 74 -16.42 -9.69 -8.65
N GLU A 75 -15.93 -10.81 -8.14
CA GLU A 75 -16.33 -12.13 -8.63
C GLU A 75 -17.79 -12.46 -8.32
N LYS A 76 -18.24 -12.22 -7.09
CA LYS A 76 -19.60 -12.57 -6.64
C LYS A 76 -20.68 -11.78 -7.37
N TYR A 77 -20.43 -10.52 -7.68
CA TYR A 77 -21.47 -9.60 -8.17
C TYR A 77 -21.31 -9.18 -9.64
N LYS A 78 -20.24 -9.60 -10.36
CA LYS A 78 -20.01 -9.21 -11.78
C LYS A 78 -21.21 -9.50 -12.68
N ASP A 79 -21.85 -10.67 -12.53
CA ASP A 79 -22.98 -11.09 -13.36
C ASP A 79 -24.33 -10.57 -12.82
N ARG A 80 -24.29 -9.76 -11.76
CA ARG A 80 -25.47 -9.22 -11.06
C ARG A 80 -25.61 -7.72 -11.23
N GLY A 81 -24.76 -7.08 -12.04
CA GLY A 81 -24.83 -5.65 -12.33
C GLY A 81 -23.86 -4.77 -11.54
N LEU A 82 -22.92 -5.37 -10.79
CA LEU A 82 -21.79 -4.63 -10.22
C LEU A 82 -20.67 -4.49 -11.26
N VAL A 83 -20.14 -3.28 -11.40
CA VAL A 83 -18.88 -3.00 -12.10
C VAL A 83 -17.86 -2.51 -11.08
N MET A 84 -16.82 -3.32 -10.84
CA MET A 84 -15.65 -2.89 -10.09
C MET A 84 -14.69 -2.12 -11.01
N ILE A 85 -14.20 -0.97 -10.58
CA ILE A 85 -13.15 -0.21 -11.29
C ILE A 85 -12.07 0.17 -10.27
N GLY A 86 -10.86 -0.35 -10.47
CA GLY A 86 -9.70 0.07 -9.71
C GLY A 86 -9.13 1.36 -10.28
N VAL A 87 -9.06 2.44 -9.50
CA VAL A 87 -8.32 3.65 -9.85
C VAL A 87 -6.95 3.55 -9.22
N HIS A 88 -5.95 3.20 -10.04
CA HIS A 88 -4.57 3.14 -9.58
C HIS A 88 -3.98 4.55 -9.57
N THR A 89 -3.92 5.17 -8.39
CA THR A 89 -3.26 6.46 -8.18
C THR A 89 -1.93 6.18 -7.48
N PRO A 90 -0.77 6.54 -8.07
CA PRO A 90 0.53 6.18 -7.54
C PRO A 90 0.84 6.94 -6.24
N GLU A 91 1.51 6.31 -5.29
CA GLU A 91 2.14 6.95 -4.13
C GLU A 91 3.59 7.31 -4.44
N PHE A 92 4.29 6.46 -5.20
CA PHE A 92 5.70 6.62 -5.56
C PHE A 92 5.92 6.82 -7.08
N PRO A 93 7.02 7.48 -7.49
CA PRO A 93 7.31 7.72 -8.91
C PRO A 93 7.34 6.43 -9.76
N PHE A 94 7.87 5.33 -9.23
CA PHE A 94 7.97 4.05 -9.95
C PHE A 94 6.59 3.40 -10.22
N GLU A 95 5.55 3.81 -9.51
CA GLU A 95 4.17 3.34 -9.68
C GLU A 95 3.47 4.05 -10.85
N LYS A 96 4.06 5.12 -11.41
CA LYS A 96 3.61 5.71 -12.68
C LYS A 96 3.93 4.85 -13.90
N ASN A 97 4.89 3.92 -13.77
CA ASN A 97 5.28 3.03 -14.85
C ASN A 97 4.21 1.96 -15.07
N VAL A 98 3.55 2.01 -16.22
CA VAL A 98 2.45 1.10 -16.59
C VAL A 98 2.85 -0.37 -16.55
N ASP A 99 4.10 -0.71 -16.88
CA ASP A 99 4.55 -2.11 -16.87
C ASP A 99 4.70 -2.64 -15.43
N ASN A 100 5.05 -1.78 -14.47
CA ASN A 100 5.03 -2.14 -13.05
C ASN A 100 3.60 -2.40 -12.56
N VAL A 101 2.67 -1.49 -12.87
CA VAL A 101 1.26 -1.64 -12.49
C VAL A 101 0.66 -2.89 -13.13
N ARG A 102 0.90 -3.13 -14.42
CA ARG A 102 0.39 -4.31 -15.13
C ARG A 102 0.92 -5.61 -14.53
N ARG A 103 2.21 -5.67 -14.19
CA ARG A 103 2.82 -6.83 -13.55
C ARG A 103 2.19 -7.08 -12.18
N ALA A 104 2.14 -6.04 -11.33
CA ALA A 104 1.56 -6.15 -9.99
C ALA A 104 0.09 -6.56 -10.03
N ALA A 105 -0.72 -5.94 -10.89
CA ALA A 105 -2.13 -6.28 -11.07
C ALA A 105 -2.31 -7.76 -11.48
N ARG A 106 -1.49 -8.26 -12.41
CA ARG A 106 -1.51 -9.67 -12.81
C ARG A 106 -1.14 -10.59 -11.65
N ASP A 107 -0.05 -10.31 -10.95
CA ASP A 107 0.47 -11.17 -9.88
C ASP A 107 -0.49 -11.21 -8.67
N MET A 108 -1.18 -10.10 -8.42
CA MET A 108 -2.19 -9.92 -7.37
C MET A 108 -3.61 -10.36 -7.79
N ARG A 109 -3.79 -10.77 -9.05
CA ARG A 109 -5.08 -11.18 -9.64
C ARG A 109 -6.16 -10.08 -9.57
N VAL A 110 -5.76 -8.86 -9.90
CA VAL A 110 -6.67 -7.75 -10.16
C VAL A 110 -7.15 -7.86 -11.61
N GLU A 111 -8.30 -8.50 -11.81
CA GLU A 111 -8.83 -8.81 -13.14
C GLU A 111 -9.88 -7.81 -13.63
N TYR A 112 -10.46 -7.02 -12.72
CA TYR A 112 -11.41 -5.96 -13.06
C TYR A 112 -10.73 -4.77 -13.78
N PRO A 113 -11.49 -3.93 -14.50
CA PRO A 113 -11.00 -2.70 -15.14
C PRO A 113 -10.13 -1.84 -14.22
N ILE A 114 -9.01 -1.35 -14.74
CA ILE A 114 -8.10 -0.46 -14.01
C ILE A 114 -7.93 0.84 -14.79
N ALA A 115 -8.29 1.97 -14.18
CA ALA A 115 -7.95 3.30 -14.64
C ALA A 115 -6.60 3.73 -14.03
N LEU A 116 -5.63 4.08 -14.87
CA LEU A 116 -4.34 4.59 -14.42
C LEU A 116 -4.46 6.11 -14.19
N ASP A 117 -4.24 6.56 -12.97
CA ASP A 117 -4.39 7.97 -12.57
C ASP A 117 -3.04 8.61 -12.21
N SER A 118 -2.05 8.48 -13.11
CA SER A 118 -0.67 8.92 -12.88
C SER A 118 -0.49 10.43 -12.63
N ASP A 119 -1.51 11.22 -13.00
CA ASP A 119 -1.56 12.68 -12.89
C ASP A 119 -2.60 13.16 -11.85
N TYR A 120 -3.11 12.24 -11.01
CA TYR A 120 -4.05 12.49 -9.91
C TYR A 120 -5.35 13.19 -10.33
N ARG A 121 -5.73 13.13 -11.61
CA ARG A 121 -6.90 13.84 -12.14
C ARG A 121 -8.20 13.24 -11.62
N ILE A 122 -8.27 11.92 -11.52
CA ILE A 122 -9.44 11.22 -10.99
C ILE A 122 -9.47 11.37 -9.47
N TRP A 123 -8.33 11.18 -8.80
CA TRP A 123 -8.15 11.41 -7.37
C TRP A 123 -8.66 12.78 -6.93
N GLU A 124 -8.20 13.86 -7.59
CA GLU A 124 -8.62 15.24 -7.31
C GLU A 124 -10.12 15.44 -7.59
N ALA A 125 -10.65 14.85 -8.67
CA ALA A 125 -12.06 15.00 -9.02
C ALA A 125 -13.02 14.33 -8.02
N PHE A 126 -12.56 13.25 -7.37
CA PHE A 126 -13.28 12.58 -6.27
C PHE A 126 -13.04 13.23 -4.91
N GLU A 127 -12.17 14.24 -4.84
CA GLU A 127 -11.74 14.87 -3.58
C GLU A 127 -11.20 13.82 -2.60
N ASN A 128 -10.51 12.79 -3.13
CA ASN A 128 -9.96 11.70 -2.33
C ASN A 128 -8.68 12.16 -1.60
N HIS A 129 -8.40 11.53 -0.47
CA HIS A 129 -7.21 11.80 0.35
C HIS A 129 -6.56 10.52 0.93
N TYR A 130 -7.05 9.33 0.58
CA TYR A 130 -6.69 8.09 1.27
C TYR A 130 -6.43 6.92 0.31
N TRP A 131 -5.51 6.05 0.72
CA TRP A 131 -5.34 4.69 0.21
C TRP A 131 -5.56 3.68 1.35
N PRO A 132 -6.42 2.65 1.18
CA PRO A 132 -7.44 2.53 0.13
C PRO A 132 -8.58 3.54 0.33
N ALA A 133 -9.37 3.77 -0.71
CA ALA A 133 -10.67 4.44 -0.60
C ALA A 133 -11.68 3.81 -1.55
N LEU A 134 -12.87 3.50 -1.05
CA LEU A 134 -13.97 2.92 -1.82
C LEU A 134 -15.09 3.95 -1.98
N TYR A 135 -15.63 4.08 -3.18
CA TYR A 135 -16.85 4.87 -3.46
C TYR A 135 -17.90 3.99 -4.12
N PHE A 136 -19.10 3.98 -3.53
CA PHE A 136 -20.21 3.12 -3.96
C PHE A 136 -21.23 3.96 -4.70
N VAL A 137 -21.46 3.62 -5.96
CA VAL A 137 -22.26 4.40 -6.90
C VAL A 137 -23.46 3.58 -7.34
N ASP A 138 -24.65 4.18 -7.28
CA ASP A 138 -25.88 3.51 -7.70
C ASP A 138 -26.07 3.50 -9.22
N ALA A 139 -27.11 2.79 -9.68
CA ALA A 139 -27.48 2.67 -11.09
C ALA A 139 -27.80 4.00 -11.80
N HIS A 140 -27.99 5.10 -11.05
CA HIS A 140 -28.22 6.45 -11.58
C HIS A 140 -26.92 7.27 -11.66
N GLY A 141 -25.78 6.69 -11.29
CA GLY A 141 -24.48 7.35 -11.29
C GLY A 141 -24.26 8.27 -10.10
N MET A 142 -24.99 8.05 -8.99
CA MET A 142 -24.86 8.84 -7.77
C MET A 142 -24.01 8.11 -6.74
N ILE A 143 -23.02 8.79 -6.14
CA ILE A 143 -22.27 8.27 -4.99
C ILE A 143 -23.23 8.23 -3.79
N ARG A 144 -23.39 7.04 -3.22
CA ARG A 144 -24.31 6.74 -2.11
C ARG A 144 -23.61 6.40 -0.81
N HIS A 145 -22.34 6.03 -0.89
CA HIS A 145 -21.50 5.73 0.27
C HIS A 145 -20.03 5.83 -0.11
N HIS A 146 -19.17 5.99 0.89
CA HIS A 146 -17.72 5.93 0.78
C HIS A 146 -17.14 5.24 2.01
N GLN A 147 -16.03 4.53 1.82
CA GLN A 147 -15.22 3.96 2.89
C GLN A 147 -13.78 4.43 2.70
N PHE A 148 -13.20 5.05 3.73
CA PHE A 148 -11.82 5.54 3.71
C PHE A 148 -10.94 4.70 4.62
N GLY A 149 -9.80 4.25 4.10
CA GLY A 149 -8.90 3.36 4.82
C GLY A 149 -9.37 1.90 4.82
N GLU A 150 -8.60 1.07 5.51
CA GLU A 150 -8.85 -0.36 5.63
C GLU A 150 -9.96 -0.67 6.64
N GLY A 151 -10.88 -1.58 6.29
CA GLY A 151 -11.91 -2.08 7.21
C GLY A 151 -13.33 -1.95 6.67
N ASP A 152 -14.31 -2.08 7.57
CA ASP A 152 -15.76 -2.02 7.33
C ASP A 152 -16.25 -2.84 6.12
N TYR A 153 -15.63 -3.99 5.89
CA TYR A 153 -15.92 -4.85 4.75
C TYR A 153 -17.35 -5.40 4.78
N GLU A 154 -17.89 -5.74 5.95
CA GLU A 154 -19.28 -6.20 6.04
C GLU A 154 -20.27 -5.11 5.64
N GLU A 155 -20.08 -3.89 6.12
CA GLU A 155 -20.97 -2.77 5.79
C GLU A 155 -20.82 -2.38 4.31
N SER A 156 -19.59 -2.35 3.81
CA SER A 156 -19.28 -2.15 2.39
C SER A 156 -20.02 -3.15 1.51
N GLU A 157 -20.01 -4.44 1.84
CA GLU A 157 -20.74 -5.44 1.07
C GLU A 157 -22.27 -5.28 1.19
N ARG A 158 -22.79 -4.94 2.39
CA ARG A 158 -24.22 -4.64 2.56
C ARG A 158 -24.66 -3.44 1.72
N VAL A 159 -23.79 -2.44 1.56
CA VAL A 159 -24.03 -1.31 0.64
C VAL A 159 -24.16 -1.82 -0.79
N ILE A 160 -23.23 -2.65 -1.27
CA ILE A 160 -23.30 -3.25 -2.62
C ILE A 160 -24.62 -4.00 -2.81
N GLN A 161 -24.96 -4.90 -1.89
CA GLN A 161 -26.18 -5.70 -1.95
C GLN A 161 -27.44 -4.83 -2.00
N ARG A 162 -27.50 -3.77 -1.19
CA ARG A 162 -28.59 -2.80 -1.17
C ARG A 162 -28.70 -2.04 -2.49
N LEU A 163 -27.59 -1.53 -3.02
CA LEU A 163 -27.60 -0.80 -4.29
C LEU A 163 -28.02 -1.69 -5.47
N LEU A 164 -27.63 -2.96 -5.47
CA LEU A 164 -28.08 -3.93 -6.47
C LEU A 164 -29.59 -4.19 -6.38
N ALA A 165 -30.12 -4.34 -5.16
CA ALA A 165 -31.56 -4.48 -4.95
C ALA A 165 -32.34 -3.22 -5.37
N GLU A 166 -31.84 -2.02 -5.05
CA GLU A 166 -32.39 -0.73 -5.50
C GLU A 166 -32.38 -0.61 -7.04
N ALA A 167 -31.40 -1.21 -7.72
CA ALA A 167 -31.32 -1.28 -9.18
C ALA A 167 -32.29 -2.31 -9.81
N GLY A 168 -33.11 -3.00 -9.01
CA GLY A 168 -34.09 -3.97 -9.49
C GLY A 168 -33.51 -5.36 -9.77
N VAL A 169 -32.34 -5.69 -9.21
CA VAL A 169 -31.76 -7.03 -9.31
C VAL A 169 -32.49 -7.96 -8.35
N ASP A 170 -33.29 -8.88 -8.88
CA ASP A 170 -34.00 -9.88 -8.06
C ASP A 170 -33.03 -10.91 -7.48
N GLY A 171 -33.28 -11.36 -6.24
CA GLY A 171 -32.55 -12.49 -5.63
C GLY A 171 -31.06 -12.23 -5.42
N VAL A 172 -30.67 -11.01 -5.02
CA VAL A 172 -29.29 -10.71 -4.60
C VAL A 172 -28.96 -11.55 -3.36
N ASP A 173 -27.91 -12.36 -3.44
CA ASP A 173 -27.43 -13.15 -2.31
C ASP A 173 -27.00 -12.23 -1.15
N GLN A 174 -27.67 -12.40 -0.01
CA GLN A 174 -27.44 -11.60 1.20
C GLN A 174 -26.37 -12.20 2.13
N ALA A 175 -25.90 -13.42 1.87
CA ALA A 175 -24.74 -13.94 2.59
C ALA A 175 -23.54 -13.01 2.34
N LEU A 176 -22.66 -12.83 3.32
CA LEU A 176 -21.43 -12.05 3.12
C LEU A 176 -20.32 -12.95 2.56
N VAL A 177 -19.36 -12.38 1.84
CA VAL A 177 -18.15 -13.11 1.45
C VAL A 177 -17.34 -13.43 2.70
N LEU A 178 -16.81 -14.66 2.76
CA LEU A 178 -15.84 -15.05 3.78
C LEU A 178 -14.45 -14.97 3.17
N VAL A 179 -13.59 -14.15 3.76
CA VAL A 179 -12.25 -13.86 3.25
C VAL A 179 -11.22 -14.25 4.31
N GLU A 180 -10.28 -15.09 3.91
CA GLU A 180 -9.09 -15.43 4.68
C GLU A 180 -7.84 -14.97 3.91
N GLY A 181 -7.38 -13.76 4.21
CA GLY A 181 -6.15 -13.23 3.63
C GLY A 181 -4.92 -14.02 4.08
N GLN A 182 -3.93 -14.15 3.19
CA GLN A 182 -2.65 -14.82 3.46
C GLN A 182 -1.49 -13.88 3.13
N GLY A 183 -0.29 -14.17 3.67
CA GLY A 183 0.88 -13.33 3.36
C GLY A 183 0.61 -11.87 3.71
N ALA A 184 0.90 -10.95 2.80
CA ALA A 184 0.60 -9.52 2.95
C ALA A 184 -0.90 -9.18 2.99
N GLU A 185 -1.78 -10.04 2.48
CA GLU A 185 -3.23 -9.82 2.44
C GLU A 185 -3.92 -10.19 3.77
N ALA A 186 -3.21 -10.86 4.69
CA ALA A 186 -3.75 -11.20 6.00
C ALA A 186 -4.00 -9.95 6.84
N ALA A 187 -5.14 -9.89 7.53
CA ALA A 187 -5.49 -8.79 8.43
C ALA A 187 -4.38 -8.50 9.44
N ALA A 188 -4.18 -7.22 9.75
CA ALA A 188 -3.19 -6.81 10.73
C ALA A 188 -3.51 -7.35 12.14
N ASP A 189 -2.50 -7.52 12.98
CA ASP A 189 -2.72 -7.63 14.43
C ASP A 189 -2.95 -6.26 15.04
N TRP A 190 -4.17 -5.74 14.86
CA TRP A 190 -4.58 -4.42 15.33
C TRP A 190 -4.37 -4.20 16.83
N SER A 191 -4.47 -5.26 17.63
CA SER A 191 -4.30 -5.19 19.08
C SER A 191 -2.85 -4.95 19.51
N SER A 192 -1.90 -5.28 18.63
CA SER A 192 -0.46 -5.19 18.88
C SER A 192 0.25 -4.26 17.88
N LEU A 193 -0.49 -3.46 17.10
CA LEU A 193 0.08 -2.54 16.12
C LEU A 193 0.37 -1.18 16.77
N GLN A 194 1.64 -0.89 17.06
CA GLN A 194 2.07 0.38 17.68
C GLN A 194 3.13 1.13 16.86
N SER A 195 3.63 0.53 15.78
CA SER A 195 4.43 1.22 14.76
C SER A 195 3.55 1.71 13.62
N ALA A 196 3.70 2.98 13.29
CA ALA A 196 3.03 3.62 12.18
C ALA A 196 3.91 3.60 10.92
N GLU A 197 3.29 3.78 9.77
CA GLU A 197 3.98 4.03 8.51
C GLU A 197 5.08 5.10 8.66
N ASN A 198 6.28 4.81 8.16
CA ASN A 198 7.40 5.74 8.27
C ASN A 198 8.18 5.82 6.95
N TYR A 199 8.11 6.98 6.31
CA TYR A 199 8.78 7.28 5.06
C TYR A 199 10.29 7.45 5.28
N LEU A 200 11.08 7.05 4.30
CA LEU A 200 12.55 7.15 4.37
C LEU A 200 13.08 8.41 3.67
N GLY A 201 12.30 8.97 2.73
CA GLY A 201 12.62 10.22 2.07
C GLY A 201 12.54 11.44 2.99
N TYR A 202 13.37 12.44 2.75
CA TYR A 202 13.53 13.57 3.68
C TYR A 202 12.29 14.48 3.81
N GLU A 203 11.34 14.43 2.86
CA GLU A 203 10.13 15.28 2.92
C GLU A 203 9.12 14.81 3.97
N ARG A 204 9.10 13.51 4.29
CA ARG A 204 8.04 12.88 5.10
C ARG A 204 8.57 12.00 6.22
N THR A 205 9.88 11.83 6.32
CA THR A 205 10.47 10.95 7.31
C THR A 205 10.32 11.47 8.73
N GLU A 206 10.11 10.56 9.67
CA GLU A 206 10.06 10.85 11.10
C GLU A 206 11.06 9.96 11.85
N ASN A 207 11.55 10.44 13.00
CA ASN A 207 12.35 9.67 13.94
C ASN A 207 13.66 9.08 13.35
N PHE A 208 14.28 9.77 12.38
CA PHE A 208 15.60 9.42 11.86
C PHE A 208 16.69 9.64 12.93
N ALA A 209 17.47 8.60 13.22
CA ALA A 209 18.34 8.52 14.39
C ALA A 209 19.83 8.27 14.10
N SER A 210 20.26 8.27 12.83
CA SER A 210 21.70 8.17 12.54
C SER A 210 22.45 9.37 13.13
N PRO A 211 23.64 9.15 13.75
CA PRO A 211 24.43 10.24 14.31
C PRO A 211 24.76 11.32 13.28
N GLY A 212 24.58 12.58 13.68
CA GLY A 212 24.79 13.74 12.80
C GLY A 212 23.60 14.08 11.90
N GLY A 213 22.45 13.41 12.06
CA GLY A 213 21.18 13.77 11.43
C GLY A 213 21.12 13.50 9.92
N ALA A 214 19.94 13.71 9.35
CA ALA A 214 19.70 13.60 7.91
C ALA A 214 20.54 14.64 7.13
N ALA A 215 21.02 14.25 5.94
CA ALA A 215 21.67 15.14 4.99
C ALA A 215 20.91 15.02 3.66
N PRO A 216 19.91 15.90 3.41
CA PRO A 216 19.13 15.88 2.18
C PRO A 216 20.00 16.09 0.95
N GLU A 217 19.75 15.31 -0.11
CA GLU A 217 20.37 15.43 -1.44
C GLU A 217 21.90 15.30 -1.52
N GLU A 218 22.57 14.98 -0.41
CA GLU A 218 24.02 14.84 -0.33
C GLU A 218 24.41 13.40 0.05
N PRO A 219 25.34 12.76 -0.69
CA PRO A 219 25.92 11.48 -0.28
C PRO A 219 26.59 11.58 1.08
N ARG A 220 26.23 10.68 2.01
CA ARG A 220 26.80 10.66 3.35
C ARG A 220 26.97 9.24 3.88
N VAL A 221 28.09 9.02 4.54
CA VAL A 221 28.33 7.79 5.30
C VAL A 221 27.65 7.90 6.66
N TYR A 222 26.65 7.07 6.88
CA TYR A 222 25.89 6.98 8.12
C TYR A 222 26.38 5.82 9.00
N ALA A 223 25.96 5.87 10.27
CA ALA A 223 26.10 4.78 11.21
C ALA A 223 24.77 4.58 11.98
N VAL A 224 24.52 3.35 12.43
CA VAL A 224 23.39 3.04 13.32
C VAL A 224 23.82 3.33 14.76
N PRO A 225 23.03 4.08 15.56
CA PRO A 225 23.36 4.31 16.96
C PRO A 225 23.32 3.01 17.78
N GLU A 226 24.04 2.96 18.90
CA GLU A 226 24.06 1.79 19.78
C GLU A 226 22.64 1.44 20.28
N ARG A 227 21.85 2.47 20.61
CA ARG A 227 20.47 2.33 21.07
C ARG A 227 19.53 3.06 20.10
N LEU A 228 18.52 2.33 19.64
CA LEU A 228 17.44 2.86 18.81
C LEU A 228 16.16 2.89 19.66
N PRO A 229 15.53 4.06 19.88
CA PRO A 229 14.22 4.13 20.53
C PRO A 229 13.13 3.44 19.69
N LEU A 230 12.00 3.10 20.30
CA LEU A 230 10.85 2.56 19.56
C LEU A 230 10.39 3.56 18.49
N ASN A 231 9.99 3.07 17.32
CA ASN A 231 9.55 3.83 16.16
C ASN A 231 10.61 4.76 15.56
N HIS A 232 11.90 4.50 15.84
CA HIS A 232 13.03 5.19 15.23
C HIS A 232 13.75 4.28 14.24
N TRP A 233 14.41 4.92 13.28
CA TRP A 233 15.16 4.25 12.23
C TRP A 233 16.50 4.93 11.96
N ALA A 234 17.44 4.20 11.38
CA ALA A 234 18.79 4.70 11.08
C ALA A 234 19.39 3.99 9.87
N LEU A 235 20.33 4.65 9.22
CA LEU A 235 21.15 4.13 8.14
C LEU A 235 22.56 3.81 8.63
N ALA A 236 23.19 2.83 8.00
CA ALA A 236 24.65 2.67 7.98
C ALA A 236 25.15 2.43 6.55
N GLY A 237 26.35 2.92 6.24
CA GLY A 237 26.89 2.92 4.88
C GLY A 237 26.68 4.24 4.15
N ASP A 238 27.04 4.29 2.87
CA ASP A 238 26.99 5.50 2.02
C ASP A 238 25.60 5.64 1.36
N TRP A 239 24.80 6.57 1.85
CA TRP A 239 23.42 6.81 1.39
C TRP A 239 23.20 8.26 0.98
N THR A 240 22.24 8.45 0.07
CA THR A 240 21.69 9.76 -0.27
C THR A 240 20.21 9.77 0.08
N LEU A 241 19.76 10.73 0.90
CA LEU A 241 18.33 10.93 1.19
C LEU A 241 17.74 11.81 0.09
N GLN A 242 16.76 11.28 -0.63
CA GLN A 242 15.98 11.95 -1.67
C GLN A 242 14.60 12.37 -1.12
N PRO A 243 13.80 13.18 -1.84
CA PRO A 243 12.51 13.65 -1.35
C PRO A 243 11.60 12.52 -0.82
N GLY A 244 11.49 11.43 -1.58
CA GLY A 244 10.59 10.29 -1.29
C GLY A 244 11.29 8.95 -1.04
N ALA A 245 12.62 8.89 -1.03
CA ALA A 245 13.37 7.64 -0.90
C ALA A 245 14.75 7.84 -0.28
N VAL A 246 15.41 6.74 0.09
CA VAL A 246 16.85 6.68 0.34
C VAL A 246 17.52 5.82 -0.72
N HIS A 247 18.66 6.29 -1.23
CA HIS A 247 19.42 5.63 -2.28
C HIS A 247 20.77 5.14 -1.74
N LEU A 248 21.09 3.85 -1.94
CA LEU A 248 22.37 3.27 -1.57
C LEU A 248 23.41 3.50 -2.66
N ASN A 249 24.42 4.32 -2.36
CA ASN A 249 25.43 4.74 -3.33
C ASN A 249 26.48 3.64 -3.62
N GLN A 250 26.79 2.76 -2.66
CA GLN A 250 27.88 1.77 -2.77
C GLN A 250 27.50 0.39 -2.22
N THR A 251 28.18 -0.65 -2.70
CA THR A 251 27.84 -2.07 -2.45
C THR A 251 28.13 -2.57 -1.04
N ASN A 252 29.03 -1.90 -0.30
CA ASN A 252 29.59 -2.47 0.92
C ASN A 252 29.00 -1.83 2.18
N GLY A 253 28.11 -2.57 2.84
CA GLY A 253 27.66 -2.27 4.20
C GLY A 253 26.44 -1.36 4.31
N GLY A 254 25.72 -1.17 3.20
CA GLY A 254 24.42 -0.48 3.19
C GLY A 254 23.42 -1.20 4.08
N ARG A 255 23.05 -0.59 5.19
CA ARG A 255 22.07 -1.12 6.14
C ARG A 255 21.02 -0.10 6.50
N ILE A 256 19.80 -0.58 6.72
CA ILE A 256 18.70 0.16 7.34
C ILE A 256 18.32 -0.58 8.61
N ALA A 257 18.26 0.14 9.73
CA ALA A 257 17.81 -0.38 11.02
C ALA A 257 16.52 0.32 11.44
N TYR A 258 15.59 -0.41 12.04
CA TYR A 258 14.34 0.13 12.58
C TYR A 258 14.01 -0.60 13.88
N ARG A 259 13.53 0.10 14.91
CA ARG A 259 12.95 -0.56 16.10
C ARG A 259 11.45 -0.39 16.11
N PHE A 260 10.71 -1.49 16.04
CA PHE A 260 9.26 -1.50 15.81
C PHE A 260 8.51 -2.35 16.84
N HIS A 261 7.20 -2.18 16.89
CA HIS A 261 6.24 -2.98 17.63
C HIS A 261 5.01 -3.25 16.74
N ALA A 262 5.04 -4.39 16.06
CA ALA A 262 3.98 -4.90 15.18
C ALA A 262 4.20 -6.40 14.93
N ARG A 263 3.20 -7.11 14.41
CA ARG A 263 3.36 -8.52 14.01
C ARG A 263 4.20 -8.60 12.74
N ASP A 264 3.85 -7.80 11.75
CA ASP A 264 4.48 -7.77 10.45
C ASP A 264 5.29 -6.48 10.27
N LEU A 265 6.46 -6.59 9.64
CA LEU A 265 7.22 -5.44 9.14
C LEU A 265 7.44 -5.62 7.64
N HIS A 266 7.13 -4.56 6.92
CA HIS A 266 7.21 -4.47 5.48
C HIS A 266 8.13 -3.34 5.07
N LEU A 267 8.77 -3.45 3.91
CA LEU A 267 9.56 -2.38 3.31
C LEU A 267 9.20 -2.26 1.82
N VAL A 268 8.81 -1.06 1.41
CA VAL A 268 8.73 -0.73 -0.01
C VAL A 268 10.11 -0.35 -0.49
N MET A 269 10.64 -1.15 -1.41
CA MET A 269 11.98 -0.98 -1.96
C MET A 269 12.03 -1.50 -3.40
N GLY A 270 13.00 -1.05 -4.17
CA GLY A 270 13.25 -1.51 -5.53
C GLY A 270 14.69 -1.32 -5.98
N PRO A 271 15.13 -2.03 -7.02
CA PRO A 271 16.41 -1.74 -7.64
C PRO A 271 16.33 -0.40 -8.37
N ALA A 272 17.34 0.45 -8.20
CA ALA A 272 17.47 1.73 -8.90
C ALA A 272 17.56 1.58 -10.43
N ARG A 273 17.91 0.37 -10.90
CA ARG A 273 17.94 0.00 -12.31
C ARG A 273 17.00 -1.17 -12.57
N ALA A 274 16.05 -0.98 -13.47
CA ALA A 274 15.17 -2.06 -13.90
C ALA A 274 15.98 -3.26 -14.46
N GLY A 275 15.56 -4.47 -14.09
CA GLY A 275 16.18 -5.72 -14.53
C GLY A 275 17.42 -6.15 -13.73
N THR A 276 17.80 -5.43 -12.67
CA THR A 276 18.80 -5.90 -11.71
C THR A 276 18.14 -6.56 -10.50
N SER A 277 18.89 -7.42 -9.82
CA SER A 277 18.46 -8.05 -8.56
C SER A 277 19.53 -7.80 -7.51
N VAL A 278 19.11 -7.25 -6.37
CA VAL A 278 20.00 -6.97 -5.24
C VAL A 278 19.68 -7.97 -4.12
N PRO A 279 20.60 -8.88 -3.79
CA PRO A 279 20.43 -9.75 -2.64
C PRO A 279 20.55 -8.95 -1.34
N PHE A 280 19.76 -9.33 -0.34
CA PHE A 280 19.77 -8.71 0.98
C PHE A 280 19.66 -9.76 2.08
N ARG A 281 20.06 -9.37 3.29
CA ARG A 281 19.94 -10.17 4.51
C ARG A 281 19.22 -9.38 5.59
N VAL A 282 18.17 -9.97 6.17
CA VAL A 282 17.41 -9.44 7.30
C VAL A 282 17.87 -10.08 8.61
N LEU A 283 17.97 -9.26 9.65
CA LEU A 283 18.17 -9.70 11.02
C LEU A 283 17.08 -9.10 11.92
N ILE A 284 16.71 -9.87 12.94
CA ILE A 284 15.86 -9.44 14.05
C ILE A 284 16.62 -9.67 15.36
N ASP A 285 16.81 -8.59 16.13
CA ASP A 285 17.65 -8.53 17.33
C ASP A 285 19.06 -9.12 17.12
N GLY A 286 19.63 -8.84 15.95
CA GLY A 286 20.98 -9.30 15.58
C GLY A 286 21.07 -10.78 15.20
N ARG A 287 19.93 -11.47 14.98
CA ARG A 287 19.88 -12.89 14.58
C ARG A 287 19.01 -13.08 13.34
N PRO A 288 19.17 -14.18 12.60
CA PRO A 288 18.22 -14.54 11.55
C PRO A 288 16.78 -14.66 12.07
N PRO A 289 15.76 -14.41 11.23
CA PRO A 289 14.36 -14.38 11.65
C PRO A 289 13.81 -15.74 12.06
N ASP A 290 14.36 -16.86 11.58
CA ASP A 290 13.87 -18.22 11.88
C ASP A 290 12.36 -18.31 11.59
N ALA A 291 11.54 -18.78 12.53
CA ALA A 291 10.09 -18.84 12.39
C ALA A 291 9.40 -17.47 12.20
N ALA A 292 10.10 -16.35 12.44
CA ALA A 292 9.57 -15.00 12.26
C ALA A 292 9.78 -14.44 10.83
N GLN A 293 10.22 -15.26 9.87
CA GLN A 293 10.37 -14.87 8.47
C GLN A 293 9.04 -14.36 7.87
N GLY A 294 9.12 -13.24 7.14
CA GLY A 294 8.06 -12.81 6.23
C GLY A 294 8.02 -13.68 4.97
N VAL A 295 7.06 -13.44 4.07
CA VAL A 295 6.94 -14.25 2.84
C VAL A 295 8.05 -13.98 1.81
N ASP A 296 8.79 -12.89 1.97
CA ASP A 296 9.83 -12.46 1.03
C ASP A 296 11.27 -12.75 1.51
N VAL A 297 11.41 -13.49 2.62
CA VAL A 297 12.71 -13.90 3.17
C VAL A 297 12.66 -15.36 3.63
N ASP A 298 13.82 -16.03 3.61
CA ASP A 298 13.98 -17.33 4.23
C ASP A 298 14.29 -17.25 5.74
N GLU A 299 14.42 -18.41 6.39
CA GLU A 299 14.62 -18.52 7.85
C GLU A 299 15.99 -17.96 8.27
N GLN A 300 16.93 -17.94 7.33
CA GLN A 300 18.27 -17.35 7.47
C GLN A 300 18.27 -15.84 7.16
N GLY A 301 17.10 -15.28 6.84
CA GLY A 301 16.87 -13.88 6.53
C GLY A 301 17.33 -13.48 5.14
N GLN A 302 17.68 -14.42 4.27
CA GLN A 302 18.08 -14.11 2.90
C GLN A 302 16.85 -13.78 2.05
N GLY A 303 17.01 -12.77 1.21
CA GLY A 303 16.03 -12.41 0.19
C GLY A 303 16.70 -11.72 -0.99
N ALA A 304 15.93 -11.44 -2.03
CA ALA A 304 16.40 -10.69 -3.18
C ALA A 304 15.33 -9.71 -3.64
N MET A 305 15.76 -8.49 -3.94
CA MET A 305 14.92 -7.43 -4.45
C MET A 305 15.18 -7.27 -5.94
N SER A 306 14.21 -7.65 -6.77
CA SER A 306 14.32 -7.57 -8.24
C SER A 306 13.35 -6.57 -8.87
N GLU A 307 12.40 -6.06 -8.09
CA GLU A 307 11.32 -5.21 -8.57
C GLU A 307 10.95 -4.19 -7.49
N PRO A 308 10.52 -2.97 -7.89
CA PRO A 308 9.97 -2.03 -6.93
C PRO A 308 8.59 -2.52 -6.51
N ARG A 309 8.47 -2.93 -5.24
CA ARG A 309 7.22 -3.35 -4.61
C ARG A 309 7.34 -3.30 -3.09
N MET A 310 6.27 -3.66 -2.39
CA MET A 310 6.32 -3.97 -0.97
C MET A 310 6.85 -5.40 -0.75
N TYR A 311 7.79 -5.53 0.19
CA TYR A 311 8.33 -6.81 0.66
C TYR A 311 7.92 -7.02 2.12
N GLN A 312 7.28 -8.16 2.43
CA GLN A 312 7.01 -8.59 3.80
C GLN A 312 8.25 -9.31 4.35
N LEU A 313 8.98 -8.64 5.24
CA LEU A 313 10.29 -9.09 5.71
C LEU A 313 10.21 -9.81 7.05
N ILE A 314 9.31 -9.40 7.94
CA ILE A 314 9.11 -10.05 9.24
C ILE A 314 7.63 -10.38 9.41
N ARG A 315 7.36 -11.53 10.04
CA ARG A 315 6.09 -11.91 10.62
C ARG A 315 6.30 -12.64 11.95
N GLN A 316 6.14 -11.95 13.06
CA GLN A 316 6.26 -12.54 14.38
C GLN A 316 5.13 -13.58 14.61
N ARG A 317 5.49 -14.80 15.04
CA ARG A 317 4.53 -15.91 15.28
C ARG A 317 4.20 -16.14 16.76
N LYS A 318 5.01 -15.57 17.65
CA LYS A 318 4.87 -15.68 19.11
C LYS A 318 4.21 -14.38 19.63
N ALA A 319 4.27 -14.16 20.94
CA ALA A 319 3.86 -12.87 21.50
C ALA A 319 4.54 -11.71 20.76
N ILE A 320 3.76 -10.70 20.40
CA ILE A 320 4.25 -9.51 19.72
C ILE A 320 4.96 -8.64 20.75
N THR A 321 6.21 -8.31 20.46
CA THR A 321 7.03 -7.45 21.32
C THR A 321 7.79 -6.44 20.47
N ASP A 322 8.40 -5.45 21.11
CA ASP A 322 9.37 -4.56 20.48
C ASP A 322 10.53 -5.38 19.92
N ARG A 323 10.92 -5.15 18.66
CA ARG A 323 12.05 -5.80 18.02
C ARG A 323 12.94 -4.79 17.32
N ARG A 324 14.24 -5.08 17.25
CA ARG A 324 15.17 -4.36 16.39
C ARG A 324 15.32 -5.11 15.07
N PHE A 325 14.87 -4.50 13.99
CA PHE A 325 15.04 -4.98 12.63
C PHE A 325 16.29 -4.35 12.00
N GLU A 326 17.02 -5.14 11.21
CA GLU A 326 18.08 -4.68 10.34
C GLU A 326 17.96 -5.37 8.98
N ILE A 327 18.13 -4.62 7.89
CA ILE A 327 18.33 -5.17 6.54
C ILE A 327 19.69 -4.70 6.03
N GLU A 328 20.48 -5.64 5.54
CA GLU A 328 21.77 -5.42 4.89
C GLU A 328 21.66 -5.74 3.41
N PHE A 329 21.99 -4.78 2.56
CA PHE A 329 22.06 -4.96 1.12
C PHE A 329 23.46 -5.43 0.73
N LEU A 330 23.51 -6.50 -0.05
CA LEU A 330 24.76 -7.16 -0.45
C LEU A 330 25.27 -6.66 -1.82
N ASP A 331 24.58 -5.69 -2.40
CA ASP A 331 24.97 -4.94 -3.60
C ASP A 331 24.39 -3.51 -3.55
N SER A 332 24.83 -2.64 -4.45
CA SER A 332 24.42 -1.24 -4.58
C SER A 332 23.16 -1.07 -5.45
N GLY A 333 22.71 0.18 -5.62
CA GLY A 333 21.58 0.48 -6.50
C GLY A 333 20.24 0.08 -5.87
N VAL A 334 20.10 0.36 -4.59
CA VAL A 334 18.87 0.14 -3.82
C VAL A 334 18.18 1.48 -3.62
N GLU A 335 16.87 1.51 -3.85
CA GLU A 335 15.99 2.56 -3.40
C GLU A 335 15.01 1.99 -2.38
N ALA A 336 14.91 2.62 -1.21
CA ALA A 336 13.94 2.25 -0.18
C ALA A 336 13.08 3.45 0.18
N PHE A 337 11.78 3.24 0.30
CA PHE A 337 10.77 4.31 0.27
C PHE A 337 10.05 4.47 1.60
N VAL A 338 9.50 3.39 2.16
CA VAL A 338 8.66 3.44 3.35
C VAL A 338 8.66 2.11 4.10
N PHE A 339 8.71 2.17 5.43
CA PHE A 339 8.34 1.05 6.29
C PHE A 339 6.84 1.07 6.57
N THR A 340 6.19 -0.07 6.42
CA THR A 340 4.80 -0.29 6.82
C THR A 340 4.69 -1.52 7.71
N PHE A 341 3.56 -1.65 8.39
CA PHE A 341 3.37 -2.60 9.49
C PHE A 341 1.99 -3.27 9.45
N GLY A 342 1.85 -4.38 10.16
CA GLY A 342 0.59 -5.10 10.33
C GLY A 342 0.67 -6.18 11.39
#